data_AF-A0A2W5A7Y6-F1
#
_entry.id   AF-A0A2W5A7Y6-F1
#
_cell.length_a   1.000
_cell.length_b   1.000
_cell.length_c   1.000
_cell.angle_alpha   90.00
_cell.angle_beta   90.00
_cell.angle_gamma   90.00
#
_symmetry.space_group_name_H-M   'P 1'
#
loop_
_entity.id
_entity.type
_entity.pdbx_description
1 polymer ?
#
loop_
_entity_poly.entity_id
_entity_poly.type
_entity_poly.pdbx_seq_one_letter_code
_entity_poly.pdbx_strand_id
1 'polypeptide(L)' 'MMGTLPASFYRRWSAEAATIALTTSESRMHDRCVHSANIWSLIADAIDSGDSAQLASLTMNLTYLVDDRILAI' A
#
# COMPACT_ATOMS: atom_id res chain seq x y z
N MET A 1 -7.22 -16.18 12.08
CA MET A 1 -7.74 -14.84 11.76
C MET A 1 -6.56 -13.90 11.68
N MET A 2 -6.14 -13.50 10.47
CA MET A 2 -5.26 -12.34 10.33
C MET A 2 -6.14 -11.12 10.60
N GLY A 3 -5.99 -10.51 11.78
CA GLY A 3 -6.68 -9.26 12.09
C GLY A 3 -6.16 -8.15 11.18
N THR A 4 -7.05 -7.46 10.48
CA THR A 4 -6.70 -6.28 9.70
C THR A 4 -6.19 -5.19 10.63
N LEU A 5 -5.04 -4.59 10.29
CA LEU A 5 -4.48 -3.47 11.04
C LEU A 5 -5.41 -2.24 10.93
N PRO A 6 -5.33 -1.25 11.84
CA PRO A 6 -6.17 -0.05 11.73
C PRO A 6 -5.78 0.81 10.53
N ALA A 7 -6.72 1.60 9.98
CA ALA A 7 -6.47 2.49 8.84
C ALA A 7 -5.27 3.44 9.06
N SER A 8 -5.06 3.89 10.30
CA SER A 8 -3.91 4.74 10.68
C SER A 8 -2.56 4.09 10.40
N PHE A 9 -2.46 2.75 10.50
CA PHE A 9 -1.26 2.01 10.15
C PHE A 9 -0.95 2.17 8.66
N TYR A 10 -1.94 1.91 7.80
CA TYR A 10 -1.78 1.99 6.35
C TYR A 10 -1.53 3.43 5.88
N ARG A 11 -2.17 4.43 6.51
CA ARG A 11 -1.87 5.85 6.23
C ARG A 11 -0.43 6.22 6.53
N ARG A 12 0.13 5.73 7.65
CA ARG A 12 1.53 5.97 7.99
C ARG A 12 2.47 5.40 6.92
N TRP A 13 2.24 4.17 6.49
CA TRP A 13 3.03 3.54 5.43
C TRP A 13 2.87 4.21 4.08
N SER A 14 1.66 4.68 3.75
CA SER A 14 1.40 5.51 2.57
C SER A 14 2.26 6.77 2.58
N ALA A 15 2.26 7.50 3.70
CA ALA A 15 3.05 8.73 3.85
C ALA A 15 4.56 8.49 3.80
N GLU A 16 5.03 7.38 4.38
CA GLU A 16 6.44 6.99 4.34
C GLU A 16 6.89 6.65 2.91
N ALA A 17 6.13 5.84 2.18
CA ALA A 17 6.39 5.55 0.78
C ALA A 17 6.35 6.83 -0.09
N ALA A 18 5.39 7.73 0.13
CA ALA A 18 5.34 9.01 -0.58
C ALA A 18 6.58 9.88 -0.27
N THR A 19 7.05 9.89 0.97
CA THR A 19 8.27 10.63 1.36
C THR A 19 9.51 10.06 0.67
N ILE A 20 9.63 8.74 0.57
CA ILE A 20 10.74 8.09 -0.14
C ILE A 20 10.65 8.41 -1.64
N ALA A 21 9.45 8.36 -2.24
CA ALA A 21 9.26 8.74 -3.63
C ALA A 21 9.76 10.16 -3.92
N LEU A 22 9.46 11.12 -3.04
CA LEU A 22 9.87 12.51 -3.21
C LEU A 22 11.38 12.75 -3.03
N THR A 23 12.08 11.85 -2.33
CA THR A 23 13.49 12.04 -1.95
C THR A 23 14.45 11.17 -2.74
N THR A 24 13.98 10.12 -3.41
CA THR A 24 14.81 9.24 -4.22
C THR A 24 15.15 9.85 -5.58
N SER A 25 16.39 9.67 -6.03
CA SER A 25 16.84 10.04 -7.38
C SER A 25 16.76 8.88 -8.38
N GLU A 26 16.47 7.67 -7.92
CA GLU A 26 16.32 6.49 -8.76
C GLU A 26 14.87 6.40 -9.28
N SER A 27 14.67 6.60 -10.59
CA SER A 27 13.34 6.57 -11.22
C SER A 27 12.55 5.29 -10.94
N ARG A 28 13.21 4.13 -10.94
CA ARG A 28 12.54 2.86 -10.62
C ARG A 28 12.07 2.82 -9.16
N MET A 29 12.85 3.35 -8.23
CA MET A 29 12.46 3.44 -6.83
C MET A 29 11.31 4.42 -6.65
N HIS A 30 11.37 5.58 -7.31
CA HIS A 30 10.28 6.57 -7.31
C HIS A 30 8.94 5.93 -7.69
N ASP A 31 8.88 5.24 -8.83
CA ASP A 31 7.62 4.67 -9.33
C ASP A 31 7.06 3.59 -8.40
N ARG A 32 7.94 2.77 -7.82
CA ARG A 32 7.55 1.75 -6.83
C ARG A 32 7.00 2.39 -5.56
N CYS A 33 7.62 3.47 -5.09
CA CYS A 33 7.20 4.17 -3.89
C CYS A 33 5.86 4.91 -4.11
N VAL A 34 5.66 5.55 -5.26
CA VAL A 34 4.37 6.13 -5.64
C VAL A 34 3.27 5.07 -5.70
N HIS A 35 3.55 3.94 -6.34
CA HIS A 35 2.59 2.84 -6.43
C HIS A 35 2.23 2.27 -5.04
N SER A 36 3.24 2.03 -4.21
CA SER A 36 3.08 1.56 -2.82
C SER A 36 2.27 2.55 -1.99
N ALA A 37 2.58 3.84 -2.06
CA ALA A 37 1.85 4.90 -1.36
C ALA A 37 0.35 4.91 -1.73
N ASN A 38 0.04 4.76 -3.00
CA ASN A 38 -1.34 4.71 -3.49
C ASN A 38 -2.09 3.48 -2.98
N ILE A 39 -1.48 2.27 -3.03
CA ILE A 39 -2.14 1.07 -2.52
C ILE A 39 -2.42 1.18 -1.03
N TRP A 40 -1.46 1.67 -0.23
CA TRP A 40 -1.68 1.84 1.20
C TRP A 40 -2.77 2.87 1.52
N SER A 41 -2.89 3.94 0.73
CA SER A 41 -4.00 4.89 0.87
C SER A 41 -5.34 4.23 0.59
N LEU A 42 -5.45 3.48 -0.51
CA LEU A 42 -6.70 2.80 -0.88
C LEU A 42 -7.14 1.76 0.17
N ILE A 43 -6.19 1.06 0.79
CA ILE A 43 -6.49 0.13 1.89
C ILE A 43 -6.99 0.89 3.12
N ALA A 44 -6.36 2.01 3.48
CA ALA A 44 -6.84 2.84 4.58
C ALA A 44 -8.26 3.36 4.35
N ASP A 45 -8.56 3.80 3.12
CA ASP A 45 -9.87 4.31 2.74
C ASP A 45 -10.95 3.21 2.76
N ALA A 46 -10.61 2.00 2.31
CA ALA A 46 -11.50 0.83 2.39
C ALA A 46 -11.80 0.44 3.85
N ILE A 47 -10.81 0.55 4.75
CA ILE A 47 -11.02 0.28 6.18
C ILE A 47 -11.92 1.34 6.82
N ASP A 48 -11.65 2.64 6.58
CA ASP A 48 -12.43 3.73 7.16
C ASP A 48 -13.87 3.77 6.65
N SER A 49 -14.10 3.39 5.39
CA SER A 49 -15.44 3.29 4.80
C SER A 49 -16.17 1.99 5.15
N GLY A 50 -15.47 1.01 5.74
CA GLY A 50 -16.02 -0.33 6.00
C GLY A 50 -16.25 -1.18 4.74
N ASP A 51 -15.68 -0.80 3.60
CA ASP A 51 -15.78 -1.54 2.34
C ASP A 51 -14.88 -2.78 2.35
N SER A 52 -15.42 -3.84 2.96
CA SER A 52 -14.75 -5.14 3.06
C SER A 52 -14.51 -5.82 1.70
N ALA A 53 -15.31 -5.53 0.67
CA ALA A 53 -15.13 -6.10 -0.66
C ALA A 53 -13.95 -5.45 -1.39
N GLN A 54 -13.85 -4.13 -1.33
CA GLN A 54 -12.69 -3.39 -1.84
C GLN A 54 -11.42 -3.79 -1.11
N LEU A 55 -11.46 -3.91 0.23
CA LEU A 55 -10.33 -4.33 1.03
C LEU A 55 -9.82 -5.73 0.65
N ALA A 56 -10.74 -6.68 0.42
CA ALA A 56 -10.40 -8.02 -0.04
C ALA A 56 -9.74 -8.01 -1.44
N SER A 57 -10.29 -7.23 -2.36
CA SER A 57 -9.74 -7.07 -3.72
C SER A 57 -8.32 -6.48 -3.70
N LEU A 58 -8.11 -5.41 -2.93
CA LEU A 58 -6.80 -4.77 -2.79
C LEU A 58 -5.77 -5.70 -2.15
N THR A 59 -6.17 -6.49 -1.15
CA THR A 59 -5.29 -7.43 -0.46
C THR A 59 -4.93 -8.63 -1.35
N MET A 60 -5.87 -9.12 -2.18
CA MET A 60 -5.58 -10.16 -3.18
C MET A 60 -4.56 -9.66 -4.21
N ASN A 61 -4.74 -8.44 -4.73
CA ASN A 61 -3.81 -7.84 -5.69
C ASN A 61 -2.41 -7.69 -5.11
N LEU A 62 -2.29 -7.34 -3.82
CA LEU A 62 -1.01 -7.33 -3.11
C LEU A 62 -0.38 -8.73 -2.99
N THR A 63 -1.18 -9.76 -2.69
CA THR A 63 -0.69 -11.14 -2.57
C THR A 63 -0.11 -11.64 -3.89
N TYR A 64 -0.78 -11.34 -5.01
CA TYR A 64 -0.28 -11.66 -6.36
C TYR A 64 0.99 -10.88 -6.72
N LEU A 65 1.09 -9.60 -6.35
CA LEU A 65 2.29 -8.78 -6.57
C LEU A 65 3.49 -9.25 -5.72
N VAL A 66 3.24 -9.84 -4.55
CA VAL A 66 4.28 -10.43 -3.70
C VAL A 66 4.81 -11.74 -4.30
N ASP A 67 3.94 -12.56 -4.89
CA ASP A 67 4.32 -13.83 -5.54
C ASP A 67 5.17 -13.60 -6.80
N ASP A 68 4.94 -12.49 -7.53
CA ASP A 68 5.72 -12.09 -8.70
C ASP A 68 7.03 -11.32 -8.38
N ARG A 69 7.52 -11.42 -7.13
CA ARG A 69 8.68 -10.70 -6.57
C ARG A 69 8.58 -9.18 -6.66
N ILE A 70 7.70 -8.56 -5.87
CA ILE A 70 7.83 -7.14 -5.55
C ILE A 70 7.62 -6.92 -4.03
N LEU A 71 8.67 -7.20 -3.24
CA LEU A 71 8.87 -6.53 -1.95
C LEU A 71 9.21 -5.06 -2.23
N ALA A 72 8.19 -4.20 -2.31
CA ALA A 72 8.39 -2.76 -2.35
C ALA A 72 8.37 -2.20 -0.92
N ILE A 73 9.59 -2.17 -0.36
CA ILE A 73 10.05 -1.59 0.92
C ILE A 73 9.68 -2.42 2.15
#